data_AF-A0A538G182-F1
#
_entry.id   AF-A0A538G182-F1
#
_cell.length_a   1.000
_cell.length_b   1.000
_cell.length_c   1.000
_cell.angle_alpha   90.00
_cell.angle_beta   90.00
_cell.angle_gamma   90.00
#
_symmetry.space_group_name_H-M   'P 1'
#
loop_
_entity.id
_entity.type
_entity.pdbx_description
1 polymer ?
#
loop_
_entity_poly.entity_id
_entity_poly.type
_entity_poly.pdbx_seq_one_letter_code
_entity_poly.pdbx_strand_id
1 'polypeptide(L)'
;MAAPTLRRLVSSRVLPGRQLDLESLTQLHTTLVDERQQLRRNAAPAGELERNRLAIVQCQWELSRALIERYLPPAAAPSAA
;
A
#
# COMPACT_ATOMS: atom_id res chain seq x y z
N MET A 1 -29.09 -2.81 12.81
CA MET A 1 -27.67 -3.13 13.09
C MET A 1 -26.82 -2.52 11.99
N ALA A 2 -26.52 -1.23 12.11
CA ALA A 2 -25.73 -0.50 11.12
C ALA A 2 -24.24 -0.71 11.40
N ALA A 3 -23.49 -1.14 10.39
CA ALA A 3 -22.03 -1.20 10.43
C ALA A 3 -21.45 -0.06 9.59
N PRO A 4 -20.92 1.02 10.22
CA PRO A 4 -20.17 1.99 9.44
C PRO A 4 -18.94 2.55 10.19
N THR A 5 -17.88 1.77 10.44
CA THR A 5 -16.66 2.36 11.05
C THR A 5 -15.32 1.74 10.65
N LEU A 6 -15.20 1.05 9.52
CA LEU A 6 -13.85 0.68 9.00
C LEU A 6 -13.37 1.55 7.83
N ARG A 7 -14.17 2.54 7.41
CA ARG A 7 -13.82 3.42 6.28
C ARG A 7 -12.92 4.61 6.65
N ARG A 8 -12.61 4.82 7.94
CA ARG A 8 -12.02 6.07 8.45
C ARG A 8 -10.52 6.04 8.73
N LEU A 9 -9.83 4.93 8.50
CA LEU A 9 -8.37 4.83 8.72
C LEU A 9 -7.54 5.01 7.44
N VAL A 10 -8.17 5.13 6.26
CA VAL A 10 -7.48 5.31 4.97
C VAL A 10 -7.38 6.79 4.53
N SER A 11 -7.97 7.72 5.31
CA SER A 11 -7.89 9.16 5.02
C SER A 11 -6.79 9.85 5.83
N SER A 12 -5.59 9.30 5.82
CA SER A 12 -4.39 10.05 6.16
C SER A 12 -3.83 10.62 4.87
N ARG A 13 -4.31 11.83 4.59
CA ARG A 13 -3.90 12.81 3.59
C ARG A 13 -2.54 12.50 2.94
N VAL A 14 -2.60 12.25 1.65
CA VAL A 14 -1.46 12.28 0.74
C VAL A 14 -0.85 13.67 0.79
N LEU A 15 0.31 13.78 1.41
CA LEU A 15 1.20 14.90 1.14
C LEU A 15 1.76 14.64 -0.28
N PRO A 16 1.51 15.55 -1.25
CA PRO A 16 2.02 15.41 -2.60
C PRO A 16 3.52 15.72 -2.58
N GLY A 17 4.32 14.69 -2.33
CA GLY A 17 5.76 14.84 -2.23
C GLY A 17 6.40 13.47 -2.25
N ARG A 18 6.52 12.90 -3.46
CA ARG A 18 7.23 11.63 -3.77
C ARG A 18 6.42 10.35 -3.54
N GLN A 19 5.24 10.27 -4.16
CA GLN A 19 4.59 8.97 -4.39
C GLN A 19 5.40 8.24 -5.46
N LEU A 20 5.93 7.06 -5.14
CA LEU A 20 6.64 6.21 -6.10
C LEU A 20 5.66 5.76 -7.20
N ASP A 21 6.17 5.54 -8.41
CA ASP A 21 5.37 4.96 -9.47
C ASP A 21 5.12 3.46 -9.24
N LEU A 22 4.19 2.90 -10.00
CA LEU A 22 3.71 1.53 -9.82
C LEU A 22 4.83 0.48 -9.99
N GLU A 23 5.77 0.72 -10.90
CA GLU A 23 6.91 -0.16 -11.14
C GLU A 23 7.87 -0.15 -9.95
N SER A 24 8.25 1.04 -9.47
CA SER A 24 9.11 1.19 -8.29
C SER A 24 8.49 0.55 -7.05
N LEU A 25 7.18 0.73 -6.85
CA LEU A 25 6.46 0.11 -5.74
C LEU A 25 6.43 -1.42 -5.84
N THR A 26 6.30 -1.98 -7.04
CA THR A 26 6.32 -3.43 -7.27
C THR A 26 7.71 -4.01 -6.98
N GLN A 27 8.75 -3.32 -7.43
CA GLN A 27 10.14 -3.71 -7.15
C GLN A 27 10.46 -3.61 -5.66
N LEU A 28 9.99 -2.55 -4.98
CA LEU A 28 10.15 -2.39 -3.54
C LEU A 28 9.43 -3.50 -2.77
N HIS A 29 8.18 -3.84 -3.16
CA HIS A 29 7.44 -4.93 -2.53
C HIS A 29 8.18 -6.27 -2.64
N THR A 30 8.69 -6.58 -3.83
CA THR A 30 9.51 -7.78 -4.09
C THR A 30 10.75 -7.79 -3.19
N THR A 31 11.48 -6.67 -3.14
CA THR A 31 12.69 -6.52 -2.31
C THR A 31 12.38 -6.74 -0.82
N LEU A 32 11.28 -6.18 -0.31
CA LEU A 32 10.89 -6.35 1.10
C LEU A 32 10.49 -7.79 1.43
N VAL A 33 9.86 -8.50 0.48
CA VAL A 33 9.54 -9.92 0.62
C VAL A 33 10.82 -10.77 0.65
N ASP A 34 11.78 -10.48 -0.23
CA ASP A 34 13.08 -11.17 -0.23
C ASP A 34 13.85 -10.93 1.06
N GLU A 35 13.90 -9.67 1.52
CA GLU A 35 14.47 -9.32 2.83
C GLU A 35 13.80 -10.12 3.95
N ARG A 36 12.47 -10.27 3.91
CA ARG A 36 11.74 -11.09 4.90
C ARG A 36 12.21 -12.53 4.91
N GLN A 37 12.41 -13.13 3.73
CA GLN A 37 12.91 -14.49 3.64
C GLN A 37 14.33 -14.59 4.20
N GLN A 38 15.17 -13.59 3.94
CA GLN A 38 16.52 -13.53 4.50
C GLN A 38 16.52 -13.40 6.03
N LEU A 39 15.68 -12.53 6.59
CA LEU A 39 15.50 -12.38 8.03
C LEU A 39 15.08 -13.70 8.69
N ARG A 40 14.15 -14.44 8.06
CA ARG A 40 13.74 -15.78 8.54
C ARG A 40 14.87 -16.80 8.49
N ARG A 41 15.63 -16.85 7.38
CA ARG A 41 16.79 -17.75 7.24
C ARG A 41 17.86 -17.48 8.28
N ASN A 42 18.05 -16.21 8.64
CA ASN A 42 19.03 -15.77 9.63
C ASN A 42 18.51 -15.86 11.07
N ALA A 43 17.30 -16.38 11.31
CA ALA A 43 16.65 -16.38 12.62
C ALA A 43 16.66 -15.00 13.31
N ALA A 44 16.42 -13.94 12.52
CA ALA A 44 16.41 -12.56 12.99
C ALA A 44 15.39 -12.37 14.13
N PRO A 45 15.67 -11.44 15.07
CA PRO A 45 14.78 -11.19 16.20
C PRO A 45 13.39 -10.74 15.75
N ALA A 46 12.38 -11.04 16.57
CA ALA A 46 10.98 -10.75 16.26
C ALA A 46 10.73 -9.27 15.91
N GLY A 47 11.46 -8.34 16.53
CA GLY A 47 11.36 -6.91 16.23
C GLY A 47 11.76 -6.54 14.79
N GLU A 48 12.75 -7.21 14.21
CA GLU A 48 13.14 -7.00 12.80
C GLU A 48 12.08 -7.54 11.85
N LEU A 49 11.57 -8.74 12.14
CA LEU A 49 10.48 -9.35 11.38
C LEU A 49 9.21 -8.51 11.40
N GLU A 50 8.92 -7.83 12.52
CA GLU A 50 7.77 -6.95 12.64
C GLU A 50 7.96 -5.65 11.88
N ARG A 51 9.14 -5.02 11.97
CA ARG A 51 9.45 -3.83 11.15
C ARG A 51 9.34 -4.11 9.66
N ASN A 52 9.91 -5.22 9.19
CA ASN A 52 9.78 -5.64 7.80
C ASN A 52 8.30 -5.95 7.44
N ARG A 53 7.52 -6.57 8.32
CA ARG A 53 6.08 -6.80 8.10
C ARG A 53 5.32 -5.48 7.89
N LEU A 54 5.58 -4.48 8.73
CA LEU A 54 4.94 -3.16 8.61
C LEU A 54 5.33 -2.46 7.30
N ALA A 55 6.60 -2.54 6.90
CA ALA A 55 7.08 -1.99 5.63
C ALA A 55 6.38 -2.65 4.42
N ILE A 56 6.22 -3.98 4.43
CA ILE A 56 5.48 -4.70 3.38
C ILE A 56 4.03 -4.20 3.28
N VAL A 57 3.33 -4.10 4.41
CA VAL A 57 1.93 -3.65 4.43
C VAL A 57 1.79 -2.21 3.94
N GLN A 58 2.70 -1.32 4.33
CA GLN A 58 2.72 0.06 3.85
C GLN A 58 2.90 0.11 2.33
N CYS A 59 3.87 -0.64 1.79
CA CYS A 59 4.13 -0.70 0.36
C CYS A 59 2.90 -1.27 -0.42
N GLN A 60 2.25 -2.30 0.12
CA GLN A 60 1.02 -2.85 -0.47
C GLN A 60 -0.14 -1.85 -0.47
N TRP A 61 -0.26 -1.04 0.59
CA TRP A 61 -1.26 0.02 0.63
C TRP A 61 -1.01 1.08 -0.43
N GLU A 62 0.25 1.49 -0.63
CA GLU A 62 0.64 2.42 -1.68
C GLU A 62 0.40 1.84 -3.08
N LEU A 63 0.73 0.57 -3.32
CA LEU A 63 0.44 -0.14 -4.56
C LEU A 63 -1.06 -0.14 -4.88
N SER A 64 -1.89 -0.49 -3.90
CA SER A 64 -3.35 -0.50 -4.05
C SER A 64 -3.87 0.88 -4.45
N ARG A 65 -3.37 1.94 -3.80
CA ARG A 65 -3.74 3.31 -4.13
C ARG A 65 -3.30 3.73 -5.52
N ALA A 66 -2.05 3.44 -5.91
CA ALA A 66 -1.53 3.74 -7.24
C ALA A 66 -2.32 3.00 -8.34
N LEU A 67 -2.72 1.75 -8.10
CA LEU A 67 -3.57 0.98 -9.00
C LEU A 67 -4.96 1.60 -9.15
N ILE A 68 -5.60 1.99 -8.05
CA ILE A 68 -6.90 2.68 -8.08
C ILE A 68 -6.76 3.99 -8.87
N GLU A 69 -5.78 4.82 -8.55
CA GLU A 69 -5.55 6.10 -9.23
C GLU A 69 -5.31 5.93 -10.74
N ARG A 70 -4.62 4.86 -11.16
CA ARG A 70 -4.33 4.58 -12.57
C ARG A 70 -5.53 4.04 -13.36
N TYR A 71 -6.37 3.22 -12.74
CA TYR A 71 -7.43 2.48 -13.44
C TYR A 71 -8.84 2.97 -13.10
N LEU A 72 -9.00 3.95 -12.22
CA LEU A 72 -10.30 4.56 -11.95
C LEU A 72 -10.79 5.27 -13.22
N PRO A 73 -11.95 4.87 -13.78
CA PRO A 73 -12.54 5.57 -14.92
C PRO A 73 -12.81 7.02 -14.53
N PRO A 74 -12.63 7.99 -15.45
CA PRO A 74 -13.08 9.35 -15.20
C PRO A 74 -14.58 9.32 -14.88
N ALA A 75 -15.00 10.04 -13.84
CA ALA A 75 -16.39 10.10 -13.45
C ALA A 75 -17.23 10.50 -14.67
N ALA A 76 -18.19 9.65 -15.05
CA ALA A 76 -19.06 9.92 -16.17
C ALA A 76 -19.72 11.29 -15.94
N ALA A 77 -19.62 12.17 -16.93
CA ALA A 77 -20.29 13.46 -16.89
C ALA A 77 -21.78 13.21 -16.60
N PRO A 78 -22.41 13.99 -15.71
CA PRO A 78 -23.83 13.83 -15.43
C PRO A 78 -24.60 13.91 -16.75
N SER A 79 -25.40 12.87 -17.02
CA SER A 79 -26.30 12.85 -18.17
C SER A 79 -27.23 14.05 -18.05
N ALA A 80 -27.07 15.04 -18.94
CA ALA A 80 -28.00 16.14 -19.05
C ALA A 80 -29.36 15.57 -19.50
N ALA A 81 -30.37 15.74 -18.65
CA ALA A 81 -31.78 15.47 -18.94
C ALA A 81 -32.53 16.80 -18.90
#